data_AF-A0A2R5L1U3-F1
#
_entry.id   AF-A0A2R5L1U3-F1
#
_cell.length_a   1.000
_cell.length_b   1.000
_cell.length_c   1.000
_cell.angle_alpha   90.00
_cell.angle_beta   90.00
_cell.angle_gamma   90.00
#
_symmetry.space_group_name_H-M   'P 1'
#
loop_
_entity.id
_entity.type
_entity.pdbx_description
1 polymer ?
#
loop_
_entity_poly.entity_id
_entity_poly.type
_entity_poly.pdbx_seq_one_letter_code
_entity_poly.pdbx_strand_id
1 'polypeptide(L)'
;RVTIVIDFCKKHFKSTKILDYALEVEKVTTRKKSNLILNVDGAIGVAFVDFLRSCGLFSAEEAQEYIEMGALNGLFVLGRSMGFIGHHLDQKRLKQGLYRHPTDDIAYMV
;
A
#
# COMPACT_ATOMS: atom_id res chain seq x y z
N ARG A 1 -8.13 -2.99 7.36
CA ARG A 1 -7.55 -2.80 6.00
C ARG A 1 -6.75 -4.04 5.58
N VAL A 2 -5.66 -4.39 6.27
CA VAL A 2 -4.84 -5.58 5.96
C VAL A 2 -5.69 -6.86 5.90
N THR A 3 -6.48 -7.14 6.92
CA THR A 3 -7.34 -8.34 6.98
C THR A 3 -8.30 -8.44 5.79
N ILE A 4 -8.92 -7.33 5.38
CA ILE A 4 -9.83 -7.28 4.23
C ILE A 4 -9.11 -7.69 2.93
N VAL A 5 -7.88 -7.20 2.72
CA VAL A 5 -7.07 -7.54 1.55
C VAL A 5 -6.71 -9.03 1.58
N ILE A 6 -6.19 -9.51 2.72
CA ILE A 6 -5.77 -10.91 2.87
C ILE A 6 -6.94 -11.86 2.65
N ASP A 7 -8.09 -11.60 3.28
CA ASP A 7 -9.27 -12.46 3.18
C ASP A 7 -9.80 -12.51 1.74
N PHE A 8 -9.81 -11.36 1.05
CA PHE A 8 -10.18 -11.31 -0.36
C PHE A 8 -9.23 -12.15 -1.23
N CYS A 9 -7.91 -11.97 -1.06
CA CYS A 9 -6.92 -12.73 -1.81
C CYS A 9 -7.04 -14.23 -1.55
N LYS A 10 -7.14 -14.66 -0.29
CA LYS A 10 -7.28 -16.07 0.08
C LYS A 10 -8.56 -16.71 -0.45
N LYS A 11 -9.63 -15.93 -0.58
CA LYS A 11 -10.92 -16.42 -1.08
C LYS A 11 -10.99 -16.51 -2.60
N HIS A 12 -10.32 -15.59 -3.31
CA HIS A 12 -10.57 -15.37 -4.74
C HIS A 12 -9.37 -15.65 -5.65
N PHE A 13 -8.15 -15.63 -5.15
CA PHE A 13 -6.97 -15.86 -6.00
C PHE A 13 -6.75 -17.35 -6.21
N LYS A 14 -6.28 -17.72 -7.40
CA LYS A 14 -5.90 -19.11 -7.71
C LYS A 14 -4.69 -19.56 -6.89
N SER A 15 -3.79 -18.65 -6.54
CA SER A 15 -2.60 -18.90 -5.75
C SER A 15 -2.18 -17.64 -4.98
N THR A 16 -1.74 -17.82 -3.73
CA THR A 16 -1.29 -16.74 -2.82
C THR A 16 0.12 -17.01 -2.26
N LYS A 17 0.98 -17.68 -3.04
CA LYS A 17 2.29 -18.17 -2.58
C LYS A 17 3.17 -17.06 -1.99
N ILE A 18 3.19 -15.88 -2.62
CA ILE A 18 4.02 -14.77 -2.14
C ILE A 18 3.42 -14.15 -0.88
N LEU A 19 2.10 -14.01 -0.81
CA LEU A 19 1.40 -13.59 0.41
C LEU A 19 1.63 -14.58 1.56
N ASP A 20 1.55 -15.88 1.31
CA ASP A 20 1.78 -16.91 2.33
C ASP A 20 3.23 -16.85 2.86
N TYR A 21 4.21 -16.64 1.97
CA TYR A 21 5.59 -16.39 2.37
C TYR A 21 5.71 -15.13 3.24
N ALA A 22 5.05 -14.04 2.88
CA ALA A 22 5.05 -12.80 3.66
C ALA A 22 4.43 -12.99 5.06
N LEU A 23 3.39 -13.82 5.19
CA LEU A 23 2.78 -14.16 6.48
C LEU A 23 3.72 -15.01 7.35
N GLU A 24 4.51 -15.92 6.77
CA GLU A 24 5.55 -16.62 7.52
C GLU A 24 6.65 -15.67 8.01
N VAL A 25 7.04 -14.68 7.19
CA VAL A 25 7.97 -13.62 7.61
C VAL A 25 7.38 -12.80 8.76
N GLU A 26 6.10 -12.44 8.68
CA GLU A 26 5.39 -11.74 9.76
C GLU A 26 5.43 -12.53 11.08
N LYS A 27 5.23 -13.85 11.04
CA LYS A 27 5.34 -14.70 12.25
C LYS A 27 6.73 -14.64 12.87
N VAL A 28 7.78 -14.46 12.07
CA VAL A 28 9.15 -14.31 12.58
C VAL A 28 9.39 -12.91 13.14
N THR A 29 8.92 -11.87 12.47
CA THR A 29 9.12 -10.47 12.91
C THR A 29 8.34 -10.14 14.17
N THR A 30 7.09 -10.63 14.27
CA THR A 30 6.22 -10.40 15.44
C THR A 30 6.73 -11.07 16.71
N ARG A 31 7.50 -12.17 16.60
CA ARG A 31 8.23 -12.76 17.74
C ARG A 31 9.31 -11.84 18.29
N LYS A 32 9.89 -10.97 17.47
CA LYS A 32 10.89 -9.97 17.91
C LYS A 32 10.21 -8.75 18.54
N LYS A 33 9.14 -8.26 17.92
CA LYS A 33 8.33 -7.17 18.46
C LYS A 33 6.91 -7.25 17.89
N SER A 34 5.90 -7.24 18.76
CA SER A 34 4.50 -7.51 18.41
C SER A 34 3.89 -6.55 17.38
N ASN A 35 4.46 -5.35 17.21
CA ASN A 35 3.99 -4.36 16.25
C ASN A 35 4.63 -4.47 14.85
N LEU A 36 5.56 -5.41 14.65
CA LEU A 36 6.19 -5.67 13.34
C LEU A 36 5.30 -6.59 12.48
N ILE A 37 4.06 -6.16 12.28
CA ILE A 37 3.04 -6.83 11.48
C ILE A 37 3.21 -6.53 9.99
N LEU A 38 2.61 -7.35 9.13
CA LEU A 38 2.46 -7.07 7.70
C LEU A 38 1.51 -5.87 7.54
N ASN A 39 2.04 -4.73 7.12
CA ASN A 39 1.25 -3.52 6.92
C ASN A 39 0.43 -3.59 5.61
N VAL A 40 -0.41 -2.58 5.38
CA VAL A 40 -1.32 -2.57 4.21
C VAL A 40 -0.55 -2.45 2.89
N ASP A 41 0.53 -1.66 2.87
CA ASP A 41 1.38 -1.47 1.71
C ASP A 41 2.06 -2.79 1.31
N GLY A 42 2.61 -3.51 2.29
CA GLY A 42 3.20 -4.83 2.11
C GLY A 42 2.17 -5.86 1.63
N ALA A 43 0.99 -5.90 2.26
CA ALA A 43 -0.09 -6.80 1.87
C ALA A 43 -0.58 -6.56 0.43
N ILE A 44 -0.75 -5.29 0.02
CA ILE A 44 -1.12 -4.93 -1.35
C ILE A 44 0.01 -5.31 -2.33
N GLY A 45 1.26 -5.04 -1.98
CA GLY A 45 2.42 -5.35 -2.83
C GLY A 45 2.50 -6.85 -3.15
N VAL A 46 2.52 -7.70 -2.12
CA VAL A 46 2.61 -9.16 -2.33
C VAL A 46 1.38 -9.73 -3.01
N ALA A 47 0.19 -9.22 -2.68
CA ALA A 47 -1.06 -9.59 -3.36
C ALA A 47 -1.03 -9.23 -4.85
N PHE A 48 -0.51 -8.05 -5.22
CA PHE A 48 -0.44 -7.63 -6.62
C PHE A 48 0.52 -8.52 -7.42
N VAL A 49 1.63 -8.94 -6.82
CA VAL A 49 2.55 -9.92 -7.42
C VAL A 49 1.87 -11.28 -7.62
N ASP A 50 1.18 -11.78 -6.60
CA ASP A 50 0.41 -13.03 -6.70
C ASP A 50 -0.68 -12.93 -7.76
N PHE A 51 -1.35 -11.79 -7.88
CA PHE A 51 -2.37 -11.55 -8.90
C PHE A 51 -1.77 -11.65 -10.31
N LEU A 52 -0.72 -10.89 -10.62
CA LEU A 52 -0.10 -10.90 -11.94
C LEU A 52 0.40 -12.30 -12.32
N ARG A 53 1.02 -13.02 -11.37
CA ARG A 53 1.60 -14.35 -11.61
C ARG A 53 0.56 -15.47 -11.68
N SER A 54 -0.62 -15.31 -11.09
CA SER A 54 -1.60 -16.41 -10.96
C SER A 54 -2.92 -16.19 -11.69
N CYS A 55 -3.21 -15.00 -12.20
CA CYS A 55 -4.46 -14.74 -12.92
C CYS A 55 -4.57 -15.55 -14.23
N GLY A 56 -3.43 -15.93 -14.81
CA GLY A 56 -3.33 -16.70 -16.06
C GLY A 56 -3.42 -15.84 -17.33
N LEU A 57 -3.26 -14.52 -17.19
CA LEU A 57 -3.27 -13.56 -18.30
C LEU A 57 -1.88 -13.05 -18.69
N PHE A 58 -0.88 -13.27 -17.83
CA PHE A 58 0.49 -12.80 -18.03
C PHE A 58 1.47 -13.97 -17.94
N SER A 59 2.53 -13.92 -18.76
CA SER A 59 3.73 -14.72 -18.55
C SER A 59 4.49 -14.27 -17.29
N ALA A 60 5.47 -15.06 -16.86
CA ALA A 60 6.31 -14.68 -15.73
C ALA A 60 7.16 -13.43 -16.05
N GLU A 61 7.60 -13.32 -17.31
CA GLU A 61 8.39 -12.22 -17.83
C GLU A 61 7.56 -10.93 -17.91
N GLU A 62 6.33 -11.01 -18.44
CA GLU A 62 5.41 -9.87 -18.51
C GLU A 62 5.04 -9.38 -17.11
N ALA A 63 4.72 -10.30 -16.20
CA ALA A 63 4.42 -9.94 -14.82
C ALA A 63 5.59 -9.21 -14.14
N GLN A 64 6.83 -9.64 -14.42
CA GLN A 64 8.04 -9.00 -13.91
C GLN A 64 8.23 -7.60 -14.51
N GLU A 65 8.04 -7.44 -15.81
CA GLU A 65 8.14 -6.14 -16.49
C GLU A 65 7.16 -5.11 -15.90
N TYR A 66 5.91 -5.49 -15.64
CA TYR A 66 4.92 -4.59 -15.00
C TYR A 66 5.36 -4.15 -13.59
N ILE A 67 6.00 -5.04 -12.83
CA ILE A 67 6.52 -4.72 -11.50
C ILE A 67 7.68 -3.73 -11.62
N GLU A 68 8.62 -3.98 -12.52
CA GLU A 68 9.81 -3.14 -12.74
C GLU A 68 9.47 -1.76 -13.31
N MET A 69 8.47 -1.68 -14.19
CA MET A 69 7.92 -0.42 -14.69
C MET A 69 7.29 0.44 -13.58
N GLY A 70 6.96 -0.16 -12.43
CA GLY A 70 6.38 0.53 -11.29
C GLY A 70 4.86 0.64 -11.35
N ALA A 71 4.15 -0.35 -11.92
CA ALA A 71 2.68 -0.36 -11.95
C ALA A 71 2.05 -0.21 -10.55
N LEU A 72 2.69 -0.77 -9.51
CA LEU A 72 2.28 -0.61 -8.11
C LEU A 72 2.30 0.85 -7.64
N ASN A 73 3.27 1.64 -8.10
CA ASN A 73 3.32 3.07 -7.80
C ASN A 73 2.14 3.80 -8.45
N GLY A 74 1.80 3.44 -9.69
CA GLY A 74 0.65 3.97 -10.41
C GLY A 74 -0.67 3.69 -9.67
N LEU A 75 -0.84 2.47 -9.15
CA LEU A 75 -2.01 2.10 -8.34
C LEU A 75 -2.14 2.98 -7.09
N PHE A 76 -1.03 3.23 -6.39
CA PHE A 76 -1.03 4.09 -5.20
C PHE A 76 -1.36 5.55 -5.54
N VAL A 77 -0.74 6.10 -6.59
CA VAL A 77 -0.98 7.48 -7.05
C VAL A 77 -2.44 7.68 -7.43
N LEU A 78 -3.02 6.73 -8.17
CA LEU A 78 -4.43 6.79 -8.55
C LEU A 78 -5.35 6.76 -7.32
N GLY A 79 -5.12 5.81 -6.42
CA GLY A 79 -5.91 5.68 -5.19
C GLY A 79 -5.83 6.91 -4.29
N ARG A 80 -4.63 7.47 -4.10
CA ARG A 80 -4.41 8.62 -3.21
C ARG A 80 -4.93 9.93 -3.81
N SER A 81 -4.92 10.07 -5.12
CA SER A 81 -5.49 11.22 -5.83
C SER A 81 -6.96 11.45 -5.48
N MET A 82 -7.76 10.39 -5.29
CA MET A 82 -9.15 10.52 -4.83
C MET A 82 -9.24 11.24 -3.48
N GLY A 83 -8.37 10.88 -2.53
CA GLY A 83 -8.31 11.51 -1.21
C GLY A 83 -7.83 12.95 -1.29
N PHE A 84 -6.84 13.26 -2.13
CA PHE A 84 -6.34 14.63 -2.33
C PHE A 84 -7.41 15.55 -2.93
N ILE A 85 -8.16 15.07 -3.92
CA ILE A 85 -9.30 15.81 -4.47
C ILE A 85 -10.35 16.05 -3.38
N GLY A 86 -10.67 15.02 -2.59
CA GLY A 86 -11.59 15.14 -1.46
C GLY A 86 -11.15 16.20 -0.44
N HIS A 87 -9.88 16.18 -0.03
CA HIS A 87 -9.31 17.18 0.89
C HIS A 87 -9.34 18.58 0.30
N HIS A 88 -9.01 18.75 -0.98
CA HIS A 88 -9.09 20.06 -1.63
C HIS A 88 -10.51 20.65 -1.55
N LEU A 89 -11.51 19.86 -1.95
CA LEU A 89 -12.91 20.27 -1.91
C LEU A 89 -13.39 20.54 -0.47
N ASP A 90 -12.93 19.74 0.49
CA ASP A 90 -13.25 19.92 1.91
C ASP A 90 -12.72 21.25 2.45
N GLN A 91 -11.47 21.60 2.18
CA GLN A 91 -10.90 22.88 2.59
C GLN A 91 -11.64 24.08 1.97
N LYS A 92 -12.08 23.95 0.71
CA LYS A 92 -12.93 24.97 0.05
C LYS A 92 -14.29 25.09 0.73
N ARG A 93 -14.94 23.95 1.04
CA ARG A 93 -16.22 23.90 1.75
C ARG A 93 -16.14 24.55 3.14
N LEU A 94 -15.06 24.27 3.87
CA LEU A 94 -14.80 24.81 5.21
C LEU A 94 -14.31 26.28 5.20
N LYS A 95 -14.09 26.88 4.02
CA LYS A 95 -13.58 28.25 3.86
C LYS A 95 -12.31 28.51 4.67
N GLN A 96 -11.40 27.53 4.70
CA GLN A 96 -10.16 27.61 5.47
C GLN A 96 -9.25 28.74 4.94
N GLY A 97 -8.64 29.48 5.88
CA GLY A 97 -7.74 30.59 5.58
C GLY A 97 -6.33 30.13 5.16
N LEU A 98 -5.43 31.08 4.96
CA LEU A 98 -4.04 30.79 4.63
C LEU A 98 -3.32 30.12 5.81
N TYR A 99 -2.66 29.00 5.54
CA TYR A 99 -1.83 28.32 6.54
C TYR A 99 -0.44 28.97 6.64
N ARG A 100 -0.01 29.29 7.87
CA ARG A 100 1.38 29.61 8.21
C ARG A 100 1.82 28.70 9.34
N HIS A 101 2.93 28.00 9.14
CA HIS A 101 3.43 27.05 10.14
C HIS A 101 3.88 27.80 11.42
N PRO A 102 3.54 27.28 12.62
CA PRO A 102 4.00 27.85 13.89
C PRO A 102 5.52 27.85 13.99
N THR A 103 6.10 28.93 14.50
CA THR A 103 7.57 29.09 14.55
C THR A 103 8.21 28.33 15.71
N ASP A 104 7.43 27.99 16.73
CA ASP A 104 7.82 27.16 17.87
C ASP A 104 8.01 25.68 17.50
N ASP A 105 7.42 25.23 16.39
CA ASP A 105 7.64 23.89 15.80
C ASP A 105 8.83 23.87 14.81
N ILE A 106 9.58 24.99 14.68
CA ILE A 106 10.76 25.10 13.83
C ILE A 106 12.01 25.21 14.71
N ALA A 107 12.88 24.21 14.64
CA ALA A 107 14.19 24.27 15.29
C ALA A 107 15.15 25.18 14.50
N TYR A 108 15.27 26.43 14.94
CA TYR A 108 16.29 27.35 14.44
C TYR A 108 17.63 27.05 15.11
N MET A 109 18.52 26.33 14.41
CA MET A 109 19.90 26.17 14.84
C MET A 109 20.69 27.42 14.42
N VAL A 110 21.16 28.19 15.40
CA VAL A 110 22.05 29.36 15.21
C VAL A 110 23.48 28.95 15.44
#